data_AF-A0A3A6Q6Y5-F1
#
_entry.id   AF-A0A3A6Q6Y5-F1
#
_cell.length_a   1.000
_cell.length_b   1.000
_cell.length_c   1.000
_cell.angle_alpha   90.00
_cell.angle_beta   90.00
_cell.angle_gamma   90.00
#
_symmetry.space_group_name_H-M   'P 1'
#
loop_
_entity.id
_entity.type
_entity.pdbx_description
1 polymer ?
#
loop_
_entity_poly.entity_id
_entity_poly.type
_entity_poly.pdbx_seq_one_letter_code
_entity_poly.pdbx_strand_id
1 'polypeptide(L)'
;MSEWTLYAIRTGLIVLTASFQIYMAVSLYRLEKSVLWALIGLLLPFGLNVLLYQAVKLEPASRYDLGKLPADRRKLWRRTHLLLLLQYMILFGVVGWFLSPA
;
A
#
# COMPACT_ATOMS: atom_id res chain seq x y z
N MET A 1 17.13 26.04 -1.38
CA MET A 1 16.59 25.18 -0.30
C MET A 1 17.76 24.80 0.59
N SER A 2 17.66 24.93 1.93
CA SER A 2 18.80 24.62 2.80
C SER A 2 19.00 23.11 2.94
N GLU A 3 20.22 22.67 3.23
CA GLU A 3 20.51 21.23 3.43
C GLU A 3 19.67 20.62 4.56
N TRP A 4 19.38 21.40 5.60
CA TRP A 4 18.49 21.01 6.69
C TRP A 4 17.06 20.75 6.20
N THR A 5 16.56 21.57 5.27
CA THR A 5 15.23 21.37 4.69
C THR A 5 15.19 20.08 3.86
N LEU A 6 16.23 19.82 3.05
CA LEU A 6 16.39 18.59 2.26
C LEU A 6 16.45 17.34 3.16
N TYR A 7 17.22 17.41 4.24
CA TYR A 7 17.35 16.31 5.20
C TYR A 7 16.03 16.02 5.91
N ALA A 8 15.32 17.06 6.37
CA ALA A 8 14.01 16.92 7.00
C ALA A 8 12.98 16.30 6.03
N ILE A 9 12.96 16.75 4.77
CA ILE A 9 12.07 16.21 3.73
C ILE A 9 12.39 14.73 3.47
N ARG A 10 13.66 14.36 3.26
CA ARG A 10 14.06 12.97 3.04
C ARG A 10 13.67 12.07 4.21
N THR A 11 13.98 12.50 5.42
CA THR A 11 13.70 11.73 6.64
C THR A 11 12.20 11.56 6.84
N GLY A 12 11.41 12.63 6.66
CA GLY A 12 9.96 12.60 6.71
C GLY A 12 9.37 11.64 5.66
N LEU A 13 9.92 11.65 4.44
CA LEU A 13 9.47 10.76 3.38
C LEU A 13 9.71 9.29 3.72
N ILE A 14 10.90 8.97 4.23
CA ILE A 14 11.27 7.60 4.63
C ILE A 14 10.32 7.09 5.71
N VAL A 15 10.12 7.88 6.78
CA VAL A 15 9.23 7.54 7.89
C VAL A 15 7.79 7.34 7.40
N LEU A 16 7.32 8.22 6.51
CA LEU A 16 5.99 8.11 5.92
C LEU A 16 5.85 6.79 5.15
N THR A 17 6.78 6.48 4.24
CA THR A 17 6.75 5.24 3.45
C THR A 17 6.84 3.98 4.32
N ALA A 18 7.70 3.97 5.34
CA ALA A 18 7.83 2.84 6.25
C ALA A 18 6.55 2.61 7.07
N SER A 19 5.97 3.68 7.61
CA SER A 19 4.71 3.62 8.37
C SER A 19 3.57 3.11 7.50
N PHE A 20 3.50 3.58 6.25
CA PHE A 20 2.50 3.14 5.29
C PHE A 20 2.65 1.64 4.96
N GLN A 21 3.88 1.19 4.77
CA GLN A 21 4.18 -0.20 4.47
C GLN A 21 3.79 -1.13 5.63
N ILE A 22 4.10 -0.74 6.88
CA ILE A 22 3.70 -1.46 8.09
C ILE A 22 2.17 -1.53 8.17
N TYR A 23 1.47 -0.42 7.92
CA TYR A 23 0.01 -0.39 7.95
C TYR A 23 -0.61 -1.35 6.93
N MET A 24 -0.05 -1.41 5.72
CA MET A 24 -0.50 -2.32 4.66
C MET A 24 -0.27 -3.80 5.05
N ALA A 25 0.90 -4.12 5.63
CA ALA A 25 1.20 -5.46 6.13
C ALA A 25 0.24 -5.89 7.25
N VAL A 26 -0.06 -5.01 8.21
CA VAL A 26 -1.04 -5.27 9.28
C VAL A 26 -2.45 -5.44 8.72
N SER A 27 -2.82 -4.66 7.71
CA SER A 27 -4.14 -4.75 7.07
C SER A 27 -4.31 -6.09 6.34
N LEU A 28 -3.27 -6.56 5.63
CA LEU A 28 -3.23 -7.88 5.01
C LEU A 28 -3.29 -9.01 6.05
N TYR A 29 -2.55 -8.87 7.15
CA TYR A 29 -2.63 -9.80 8.28
C TYR A 29 -4.06 -9.91 8.81
N ARG A 30 -4.77 -8.79 8.98
CA ARG A 30 -6.17 -8.78 9.45
C ARG A 30 -7.14 -9.42 8.44
N LEU A 31 -6.89 -9.27 7.14
CA LEU A 31 -7.72 -9.86 6.09
C LEU A 31 -7.63 -11.39 6.05
N GLU A 32 -6.42 -11.93 6.17
CA GLU A 32 -6.16 -13.36 6.01
C GLU A 32 -5.95 -14.12 7.33
N LYS A 33 -5.74 -13.41 8.44
CA LYS A 33 -5.26 -13.98 9.71
C LYS A 33 -4.02 -14.87 9.53
N SER A 34 -3.17 -14.52 8.56
CA SER A 34 -2.00 -15.32 8.18
C SER A 34 -0.73 -14.52 8.35
N VAL A 35 0.19 -15.04 9.17
CA VAL A 35 1.53 -14.46 9.40
C VAL A 35 2.35 -14.42 8.11
N LEU A 36 2.14 -15.37 7.21
CA LEU A 36 2.85 -15.46 5.93
C LEU A 36 2.51 -14.26 5.02
N TRP A 37 1.23 -13.85 5.00
CA TRP A 37 0.79 -12.64 4.29
C TRP A 37 1.25 -11.35 4.96
N ALA A 38 1.44 -11.34 6.29
CA ALA A 38 2.07 -10.22 6.97
C ALA A 38 3.54 -10.07 6.56
N LEU A 39 4.26 -11.20 6.46
CA LEU A 39 5.67 -11.24 6.08
C LEU A 39 5.86 -10.80 4.62
N ILE A 40 5.04 -11.32 3.70
CA ILE A 40 4.96 -10.85 2.31
C ILE A 40 4.60 -9.36 2.27
N GLY A 41 3.66 -8.95 3.13
CA GLY A 41 3.26 -7.56 3.30
C GLY A 41 4.41 -6.63 3.65
N LEU A 42 5.35 -7.10 4.47
CA LEU A 42 6.53 -6.35 4.88
C LEU A 42 7.65 -6.38 3.82
N LEU A 43 7.81 -7.52 3.14
CA LEU A 43 8.86 -7.77 2.14
C LEU A 43 8.57 -7.14 0.77
N LEU A 44 7.30 -6.97 0.39
CA LEU A 44 6.90 -6.40 -0.90
C LEU A 44 6.49 -4.94 -0.75
N PRO A 45 7.41 -3.98 -0.98
CA PRO A 45 7.16 -2.56 -0.83
C PRO A 45 6.19 -2.02 -1.88
N PHE A 46 5.76 -0.77 -1.69
CA PHE A 46 4.99 -0.01 -2.69
C PHE A 46 3.66 -0.67 -3.08
N GLY A 47 3.05 -1.40 -2.16
CA GLY A 47 1.74 -1.98 -2.40
C GLY A 47 1.72 -3.18 -3.33
N LEU A 48 2.88 -3.70 -3.76
CA LEU A 48 2.99 -4.97 -4.50
C LEU A 48 2.34 -6.12 -3.73
N ASN A 49 2.44 -6.11 -2.40
CA ASN A 49 1.75 -7.05 -1.53
C ASN A 49 0.22 -7.09 -1.75
N VAL A 50 -0.41 -5.93 -1.93
CA VAL A 50 -1.85 -5.80 -2.15
C VAL A 50 -2.24 -6.17 -3.57
N LEU A 51 -1.40 -5.84 -4.56
CA LEU A 51 -1.59 -6.30 -5.94
C LEU A 51 -1.45 -7.82 -6.06
N LEU A 52 -0.46 -8.41 -5.38
CA LEU A 52 -0.28 -9.86 -5.32
C LEU A 52 -1.47 -10.53 -4.64
N TYR A 53 -1.95 -9.95 -3.53
CA TYR A 53 -3.16 -10.41 -2.87
C TYR A 53 -4.39 -10.29 -3.80
N GLN A 54 -4.48 -9.22 -4.58
CA GLN A 54 -5.53 -9.06 -5.58
C GLN A 54 -5.49 -10.17 -6.63
N ALA A 55 -4.32 -10.44 -7.21
CA ALA A 55 -4.14 -11.45 -8.26
C ALA A 55 -4.30 -12.90 -7.76
N VAL A 56 -3.85 -13.20 -6.54
CA VAL A 56 -3.84 -14.58 -6.01
C VAL A 56 -5.15 -14.95 -5.31
N LYS A 57 -5.78 -14.00 -4.60
CA LYS A 57 -6.95 -14.27 -3.75
C LYS A 57 -8.22 -13.64 -4.28
N LEU A 58 -8.18 -12.39 -4.72
CA LEU A 58 -9.39 -11.71 -5.21
C LEU A 58 -9.77 -12.12 -6.63
N GLU A 59 -8.88 -12.09 -7.60
CA GLU A 59 -9.19 -12.43 -9.00
C GLU A 59 -9.78 -13.83 -9.17
N PRO A 60 -9.23 -14.89 -8.53
CA PRO A 60 -9.82 -16.22 -8.60
C PRO A 60 -11.16 -16.30 -7.87
N ALA A 61 -11.34 -15.55 -6.77
CA ALA A 61 -12.60 -15.50 -6.03
C ALA A 61 -13.66 -14.60 -6.70
N SER A 62 -13.23 -13.59 -7.47
CA SER A 62 -14.06 -12.56 -8.08
C SER A 62 -14.45 -12.85 -9.52
N ARG A 63 -13.83 -13.86 -10.17
CA ARG A 63 -14.39 -14.47 -11.38
C ARG A 63 -15.87 -14.86 -11.22
N TYR A 64 -16.38 -14.95 -9.98
CA TYR A 64 -17.74 -15.35 -9.62
C TYR A 64 -18.57 -14.32 -8.82
N ASP A 65 -18.19 -13.03 -8.78
CA ASP A 65 -18.90 -11.87 -8.18
C ASP A 65 -18.33 -11.31 -6.85
N LEU A 66 -17.75 -10.10 -6.91
CA LEU A 66 -17.29 -9.32 -5.74
C LEU A 66 -18.44 -8.99 -4.77
N GLY A 67 -19.69 -9.07 -5.22
CA GLY A 67 -20.91 -8.94 -4.43
C GLY A 67 -21.07 -10.02 -3.35
N LYS A 68 -20.40 -11.17 -3.48
CA LYS A 68 -20.44 -12.27 -2.50
C LYS A 68 -19.44 -12.15 -1.36
N LEU A 69 -18.51 -11.19 -1.42
CA LEU A 69 -17.60 -10.94 -0.31
C LEU A 69 -18.39 -10.38 0.90
N PRO A 70 -18.14 -10.89 2.12
CA PRO A 70 -18.72 -10.33 3.34
C PRO A 70 -18.51 -8.81 3.41
N ALA A 71 -19.52 -8.08 3.90
CA ALA A 71 -19.49 -6.62 3.95
C ALA A 71 -18.22 -6.07 4.64
N ASP A 72 -17.77 -6.73 5.70
CA ASP A 72 -16.54 -6.37 6.41
C ASP A 72 -15.29 -6.51 5.55
N ARG A 73 -15.17 -7.61 4.79
CA ARG A 73 -14.05 -7.81 3.86
C ARG A 73 -14.06 -6.80 2.73
N ARG A 74 -15.24 -6.44 2.20
CA ARG A 74 -15.37 -5.39 1.17
C ARG A 74 -14.97 -4.01 1.68
N LYS A 75 -15.41 -3.63 2.88
CA LYS A 75 -15.07 -2.34 3.48
C LYS A 75 -13.56 -2.23 3.73
N LEU A 76 -12.97 -3.29 4.29
CA LEU A 76 -11.53 -3.36 4.51
C LEU A 76 -10.76 -3.32 3.19
N TRP A 77 -11.21 -4.07 2.17
CA TRP A 77 -10.61 -4.06 0.83
C TRP A 77 -10.65 -2.67 0.17
N ARG A 78 -11.80 -1.99 0.18
CA ARG A 78 -11.92 -0.62 -0.34
C ARG A 78 -10.96 0.34 0.36
N ARG A 79 -10.81 0.21 1.68
CA ARG A 79 -9.87 1.04 2.45
C ARG A 79 -8.42 0.76 2.06
N THR A 80 -8.03 -0.51 1.98
CA THR A 80 -6.68 -0.91 1.55
C THR A 80 -6.38 -0.43 0.12
N HIS A 81 -7.35 -0.52 -0.78
CA HIS A 81 -7.20 -0.07 -2.16
C HIS A 81 -7.11 1.47 -2.28
N LEU A 82 -7.90 2.21 -1.50
CA LEU A 82 -7.79 3.67 -1.41
C LEU A 82 -6.42 4.10 -0.86
N LEU A 83 -5.91 3.40 0.15
CA LEU A 83 -4.59 3.66 0.71
C LEU A 83 -3.48 3.37 -0.31
N LEU A 84 -3.59 2.27 -1.05
CA LEU A 84 -2.68 1.96 -2.16
C LEU A 84 -2.66 3.08 -3.21
N LEU A 85 -3.84 3.56 -3.61
CA LEU A 85 -3.96 4.65 -4.58
C LEU A 85 -3.31 5.94 -4.06
N LEU A 86 -3.58 6.29 -2.81
CA LEU A 86 -2.98 7.45 -2.17
C LEU A 86 -1.44 7.33 -2.12
N GLN A 87 -0.92 6.15 -1.81
CA GLN A 87 0.53 5.89 -1.82
C GLN A 87 1.12 6.13 -3.20
N TYR A 88 0.48 5.65 -4.27
CA TYR A 88 0.93 5.91 -5.64
C TYR A 88 0.84 7.39 -6.03
N MET A 89 -0.21 8.11 -5.61
CA MET A 89 -0.32 9.55 -5.87
C MET A 89 0.81 10.34 -5.19
N ILE A 90 1.12 10.00 -3.94
CA ILE A 90 2.25 10.61 -3.20
C ILE A 90 3.56 10.28 -3.91
N LEU A 91 3.78 9.00 -4.28
CA LEU A 91 4.99 8.58 -4.96
C LEU A 91 5.15 9.29 -6.30
N PHE A 92 4.06 9.41 -7.07
CA PHE A 92 4.03 10.13 -8.34
C PHE A 92 4.34 11.62 -8.16
N GLY A 93 3.76 12.28 -7.15
CA GLY A 93 4.05 13.68 -6.86
C GLY A 93 5.51 13.91 -6.46
N VAL A 94 6.07 13.02 -5.64
CA VAL A 94 7.46 13.11 -5.17
C VAL A 94 8.45 12.81 -6.27
N VAL A 95 8.25 11.71 -7.01
CA VAL A 95 9.11 11.33 -8.13
C VAL A 95 8.98 12.34 -9.27
N GLY A 96 7.77 12.78 -9.57
CA GLY A 96 7.47 13.80 -10.56
C GLY A 96 8.11 15.14 -10.23
N TRP A 97 8.08 15.57 -8.96
CA TRP A 97 8.83 16.76 -8.53
C TRP A 97 10.34 16.52 -8.69
N PHE A 98 10.87 15.40 -8.19
CA PHE A 98 12.31 15.15 -8.25
C PHE A 98 12.86 15.07 -9.68
N LEU A 99 12.08 14.53 -10.61
CA LEU A 99 12.45 14.39 -12.02
C LEU A 99 12.01 15.58 -12.89
N SER A 100 11.20 16.50 -12.36
CA SER A 100 10.79 17.69 -13.10
C SER A 100 12.04 18.51 -13.41
N PRO A 101 12.32 18.83 -14.68
CA PRO A 101 13.29 19.87 -14.98
C PRO A 101 12.77 21.16 -14.36
N ALA A 102 13.62 21.79 -13.54
CA ALA A 102 13.36 23.09 -12.94
C ALA A 102 13.44 24.21 -13.99
#